data_AF-A0A6N2U2N1-F1
#
_entry.id   AF-A0A6N2U2N1-F1
#
_cell.length_a   1.000
_cell.length_b   1.000
_cell.length_c   1.000
_cell.angle_alpha   90.00
_cell.angle_beta   90.00
_cell.angle_gamma   90.00
#
_symmetry.space_group_name_H-M   'P 1'
#
loop_
_entity.id
_entity.type
_entity.pdbx_description
1 polymer ?
#
loop_
_entity_poly.entity_id
_entity_poly.type
_entity_poly.pdbx_seq_one_letter_code
_entity_poly.pdbx_strand_id
1 'polypeptide(L)'
;MNMRLTDWNASLAHAAELVDKLNQNGCNARAISYSMYDGRKGIAIQLFDRENNFSTEFKTGIFSTFGDMKNALNACYHRAMSAQFGRV
;
A
#
# COMPACT_ATOMS: atom_id res chain seq x y z
N MET A 1 -10.87 -17.64 0.15
CA MET A 1 -9.95 -18.01 1.24
C MET A 1 -9.38 -16.73 1.85
N ASN A 2 -9.47 -16.56 3.17
CA ASN A 2 -8.93 -15.38 3.86
C ASN A 2 -7.47 -15.64 4.25
N MET A 3 -6.65 -14.59 4.19
CA MET A 3 -5.25 -14.63 4.62
C MET A 3 -5.16 -14.95 6.12
N ARG A 4 -4.13 -15.70 6.52
CA ARG A 4 -3.83 -15.98 7.94
C ARG A 4 -3.46 -14.69 8.67
N LEU A 5 -3.77 -14.59 9.96
CA LEU A 5 -3.46 -13.40 10.76
C LEU A 5 -1.96 -13.07 10.78
N THR A 6 -1.10 -14.09 10.85
CA THR A 6 0.37 -13.92 10.79
C THR A 6 0.82 -13.28 9.49
N ASP A 7 0.28 -13.76 8.36
CA ASP A 7 0.59 -13.25 7.03
C ASP A 7 0.05 -11.83 6.86
N TRP A 8 -1.14 -11.57 7.39
CA TRP A 8 -1.74 -10.23 7.38
C TRP A 8 -0.91 -9.22 8.17
N ASN A 9 -0.45 -9.58 9.37
CA ASN A 9 0.42 -8.73 10.17
C ASN A 9 1.76 -8.47 9.47
N ALA A 10 2.34 -9.48 8.80
CA ALA A 10 3.53 -9.32 7.99
C ALA A 10 3.29 -8.38 6.79
N SER A 11 2.12 -8.47 6.14
CA SER A 11 1.73 -7.54 5.07
C SER A 11 1.58 -6.09 5.56
N LEU A 12 0.99 -5.88 6.74
CA LEU A 12 0.88 -4.55 7.34
C LEU A 12 2.25 -3.96 7.70
N ALA A 13 3.15 -4.77 8.28
CA ALA A 13 4.51 -4.36 8.58
C ALA A 13 5.26 -3.96 7.30
N HIS A 14 5.18 -4.79 6.26
CA HIS A 14 5.80 -4.47 4.95
C HIS A 14 5.22 -3.21 4.31
N ALA A 15 3.90 -2.99 4.42
CA ALA A 15 3.27 -1.76 3.94
C ALA A 15 3.76 -0.51 4.68
N ALA A 16 3.94 -0.60 6.00
CA ALA A 16 4.50 0.48 6.82
C ALA A 16 5.94 0.81 6.39
N GLU A 17 6.79 -0.21 6.20
CA GLU A 17 8.17 -0.02 5.72
C GLU A 17 8.22 0.69 4.36
N LEU A 18 7.32 0.36 3.43
CA LEU A 18 7.26 1.00 2.12
C LEU A 18 6.80 2.45 2.21
N VAL A 19 5.83 2.74 3.09
CA VAL A 19 5.37 4.11 3.34
C VAL A 19 6.47 4.97 3.97
N ASP A 20 7.23 4.43 4.92
CA ASP A 20 8.36 5.13 5.51
C ASP A 20 9.40 5.48 4.44
N LYS A 21 9.69 4.55 3.51
CA LYS A 21 10.57 4.82 2.36
C LYS A 21 10.02 5.90 1.42
N LEU A 22 8.72 5.88 1.13
CA LEU A 22 8.09 6.95 0.33
C LEU A 22 8.26 8.31 1.01
N ASN A 23 7.99 8.37 2.32
CA ASN A 23 8.07 9.61 3.09
C ASN A 23 9.51 10.12 3.22
N GLN A 24 10.49 9.23 3.39
CA GLN A 24 11.92 9.57 3.36
C GLN A 24 12.36 10.15 2.00
N ASN A 25 11.72 9.72 0.90
CA ASN A 25 11.96 10.26 -0.43
C ASN A 25 11.19 11.58 -0.71
N GLY A 26 10.43 12.11 0.25
CA GLY A 26 9.71 13.37 0.12
C GLY A 26 8.27 13.25 -0.37
N CYS A 27 7.70 12.05 -0.39
CA CYS A 27 6.25 11.87 -0.53
C CYS A 27 5.52 12.20 0.78
N ASN A 28 4.21 12.41 0.70
CA ASN A 28 3.30 12.35 1.85
C ASN A 28 2.39 11.14 1.65
N ALA A 29 2.75 10.00 2.24
CA ALA A 29 2.12 8.71 2.00
C ALA A 29 1.59 8.06 3.29
N ARG A 30 0.51 7.28 3.15
CA ARG A 30 -0.08 6.47 4.25
C ARG A 30 -0.52 5.11 3.73
N ALA A 31 -0.37 4.08 4.54
CA ALA A 31 -0.95 2.77 4.27
C ALA A 31 -2.29 2.65 4.99
N ILE A 32 -3.34 2.23 4.27
CA ILE A 32 -4.65 1.96 4.85
C ILE A 32 -5.09 0.54 4.51
N SER A 33 -5.82 -0.09 5.42
CA SER A 33 -6.53 -1.33 5.11
C SER A 33 -7.93 -1.01 4.60
N TYR A 34 -8.41 -1.78 3.63
CA TYR A 34 -9.78 -1.71 3.14
C TYR A 34 -10.40 -3.10 3.15
N SER A 35 -11.74 -3.15 3.24
CA SER A 35 -12.51 -4.39 3.20
C SER A 35 -13.50 -4.36 2.05
N MET A 36 -13.66 -5.50 1.38
CA MET A 36 -14.71 -5.73 0.39
C MET A 36 -16.02 -6.11 1.09
N TYR A 37 -17.13 -6.06 0.36
CA TYR A 37 -18.46 -6.44 0.87
C TYR A 37 -18.53 -7.87 1.42
N ASP A 38 -17.66 -8.76 0.93
CA ASP A 38 -17.57 -10.16 1.35
C ASP A 38 -16.55 -10.40 2.49
N GLY A 39 -16.09 -9.34 3.14
CA GLY A 39 -15.20 -9.40 4.30
C GLY A 39 -13.73 -9.64 3.97
N ARG A 40 -13.36 -9.81 2.69
CA ARG A 40 -11.97 -9.91 2.28
C ARG A 40 -11.27 -8.56 2.39
N LYS A 41 -10.00 -8.56 2.79
CA LYS A 41 -9.23 -7.34 3.08
C LYS A 41 -8.06 -7.15 2.11
N GLY A 42 -7.77 -5.90 1.81
CA GLY A 42 -6.60 -5.48 1.05
C GLY A 42 -5.94 -4.26 1.69
N ILE A 43 -4.82 -3.83 1.12
CA ILE A 43 -4.06 -2.67 1.60
C ILE A 43 -3.94 -1.66 0.44
N ALA A 44 -4.06 -0.38 0.74
CA ALA A 44 -3.81 0.69 -0.21
C ALA A 44 -2.68 1.59 0.30
N ILE A 45 -1.84 2.06 -0.62
CA ILE A 45 -0.91 3.17 -0.38
C ILE A 45 -1.58 4.43 -0.92
N GLN A 46 -1.85 5.39 -0.05
CA GLN A 46 -2.45 6.68 -0.39
C GLN A 46 -1.36 7.75 -0.44
N LEU A 47 -1.44 8.63 -1.42
CA LEU A 47 -0.62 9.83 -1.53
C LEU A 47 -1.46 11.07 -1.26
N PHE A 48 -0.85 12.01 -0.57
CA PHE A 48 -1.42 13.30 -0.21
C PHE A 48 -0.55 14.42 -0.77
N ASP A 49 -1.15 15.57 -1.02
CA ASP A 49 -0.39 16.78 -1.35
C ASP A 49 0.26 17.40 -0.10
N ARG A 50 0.88 18.58 -0.28
CA ARG A 50 1.55 19.32 0.81
C ARG A 50 0.57 19.87 1.86
N GLU A 51 -0.69 20.03 1.50
CA GLU A 51 -1.75 20.53 2.38
C GLU A 51 -2.48 19.37 3.10
N ASN A 52 -1.99 18.13 2.93
CA ASN A 52 -2.62 16.89 3.40
C ASN A 52 -3.96 16.57 2.73
N ASN A 53 -4.25 17.13 1.56
CA ASN A 53 -5.40 16.70 0.78
C ASN A 53 -5.08 15.38 0.07
N PHE A 54 -6.08 14.51 -0.04
CA PHE A 54 -5.96 13.28 -0.79
C PHE A 54 -5.67 13.57 -2.26
N SER A 55 -4.60 12.96 -2.79
CA SER A 55 -4.22 13.09 -4.20
C SER A 55 -4.62 11.84 -4.98
N THR A 56 -4.12 10.67 -4.56
CA THR A 56 -4.40 9.40 -5.24
C THR A 56 -4.15 8.21 -4.34
N GLU A 57 -4.56 7.01 -4.78
CA GLU A 57 -4.30 5.76 -4.08
C GLU A 57 -3.99 4.60 -5.01
N PHE A 58 -3.15 3.68 -4.53
CA PHE A 58 -2.79 2.45 -5.20
C PHE A 58 -3.19 1.26 -4.33
N LYS A 59 -4.21 0.52 -4.78
CA LYS A 59 -4.76 -0.64 -4.09
C LYS A 59 -4.07 -1.91 -4.56
N THR A 60 -3.71 -2.78 -3.63
CA THR A 60 -3.11 -4.08 -3.94
C THR A 60 -4.07 -4.97 -4.73
N GLY A 61 -5.30 -5.11 -4.26
CA GLY A 61 -6.14 -6.27 -4.53
C GLY A 61 -6.23 -7.19 -3.30
N ILE A 62 -6.96 -8.29 -3.46
CA ILE A 62 -7.24 -9.24 -2.39
C ILE A 62 -6.41 -10.50 -2.61
N PHE A 63 -5.58 -10.85 -1.64
CA PHE A 63 -4.70 -12.02 -1.69
C PHE A 63 -4.82 -12.86 -0.44
N SER A 64 -4.52 -14.16 -0.57
CA SER A 64 -4.58 -15.13 0.52
C SER A 64 -3.23 -15.47 1.13
N THR A 65 -2.12 -14.99 0.55
CA THR A 65 -0.75 -15.26 1.02
C THR A 65 0.02 -13.96 1.23
N PHE A 66 0.99 -13.99 2.15
CA PHE A 66 1.92 -12.87 2.33
C PHE A 66 2.74 -12.58 1.06
N GLY A 67 3.19 -13.62 0.35
CA GLY A 67 4.02 -13.47 -0.85
C GLY A 67 3.34 -12.67 -1.95
N ASP A 68 2.08 -13.00 -2.27
CA ASP A 68 1.32 -12.29 -3.29
C ASP A 68 1.01 -10.84 -2.87
N MET A 69 0.65 -10.65 -1.59
CA MET A 69 0.39 -9.32 -1.05
C MET A 69 1.66 -8.45 -1.04
N LYS A 70 2.81 -9.03 -0.70
CA LYS A 70 4.10 -8.33 -0.74
C LYS A 70 4.43 -7.87 -2.17
N ASN A 71 4.22 -8.72 -3.17
CA ASN A 71 4.43 -8.35 -4.58
C ASN A 71 3.49 -7.22 -5.01
N ALA A 72 2.20 -7.31 -4.63
CA ALA A 72 1.23 -6.26 -4.92
C ALA A 72 1.57 -4.93 -4.21
N LEU A 73 2.03 -4.97 -2.96
CA LEU A 73 2.48 -3.79 -2.22
C LEU A 73 3.71 -3.14 -2.86
N ASN A 74 4.69 -3.93 -3.31
CA ASN A 74 5.83 -3.42 -4.05
C ASN A 74 5.40 -2.74 -5.36
N ALA A 75 4.45 -3.32 -6.09
CA ALA A 75 3.89 -2.68 -7.28
C ALA A 75 3.19 -1.35 -6.96
N CYS A 76 2.44 -1.28 -5.85
CA CYS A 76 1.82 -0.03 -5.38
C CYS A 76 2.88 1.02 -5.03
N TYR A 77 3.96 0.63 -4.35
CA TYR A 77 5.09 1.50 -4.04
C TYR A 77 5.74 2.08 -5.30
N HIS A 78 6.04 1.25 -6.30
CA HIS A 78 6.63 1.72 -7.55
C HIS A 78 5.71 2.69 -8.29
N ARG A 79 4.40 2.40 -8.33
CA ARG A 79 3.41 3.32 -8.93
C ARG A 79 3.32 4.64 -8.16
N ALA A 80 3.40 4.62 -6.84
CA ALA A 80 3.43 5.81 -6.00
C ALA A 80 4.69 6.66 -6.27
N MET A 81 5.87 6.03 -6.35
CA MET A 81 7.11 6.71 -6.72
C MET A 81 7.02 7.34 -8.12
N SER A 82 6.52 6.60 -9.11
CA SER A 82 6.34 7.12 -10.47
C SER A 82 5.36 8.28 -10.52
N ALA A 83 4.26 8.24 -9.75
CA ALA A 83 3.29 9.32 -9.69
C ALA A 83 3.86 10.61 -9.07
N GLN A 84 4.76 10.48 -8.07
CA GLN A 84 5.35 11.63 -7.40
C GLN A 84 6.54 12.24 -8.17
N PHE A 85 7.37 11.41 -8.79
CA PHE A 85 8.66 11.84 -9.36
C PHE A 85 8.74 11.78 -10.89
N GLY A 86 7.75 11.21 -11.56
CA GLY A 86 7.48 11.48 -12.98
C GLY A 86 8.60 11.17 -13.99
N ARG A 87 9.52 10.23 -13.72
CA ARG A 87 10.43 9.68 -14.73
C ARG A 87 10.72 8.20 -14.49
N VAL A 88 10.15 7.35 -15.34
CA VAL A 88 10.81 6.14 -15.83
C VAL A 88 11.04 6.35 -17.31
#